data_AF-A0ABD1DW13-F1
#
_entry.id   AF-A0ABD1DW13-F1
#
_cell.length_a   1.000
_cell.length_b   1.000
_cell.length_c   1.000
_cell.angle_alpha   90.00
_cell.angle_beta   90.00
_cell.angle_gamma   90.00
#
_symmetry.space_group_name_H-M   'P 1'
#
loop_
_entity.id
_entity.type
_entity.pdbx_description
1 polymer ?
#
loop_
_entity_poly.entity_id
_entity_poly.type
_entity_poly.pdbx_seq_one_letter_code
_entity_poly.pdbx_strand_id
1 'polypeptide(L)' 'MVQRKILLSFIFTLQYLKLIRTLQLTEIVVPEVVDVRDTPTLSCSYDMGTHKLNSVKWYKDEREFF' A
#
# COMPACT_ATOMS: atom_id res chain seq x y z
N MET A 1 22.76 -35.08 9.08
CA MET A 1 21.36 -35.20 8.59
C MET A 1 20.41 -34.14 9.17
N VAL A 2 20.53 -33.78 10.46
CA VAL A 2 19.65 -32.81 11.15
C VAL A 2 19.80 -31.36 10.66
N GLN A 3 21.02 -30.87 10.44
CA GLN A 3 21.24 -29.49 9.95
C GLN A 3 20.62 -29.20 8.59
N ARG A 4 20.65 -30.16 7.66
CA ARG A 4 20.03 -30.00 6.33
C ARG A 4 18.51 -29.88 6.41
N LYS A 5 17.87 -30.58 7.36
CA LYS A 5 16.42 -30.49 7.61
C LYS A 5 16.04 -29.14 8.23
N ILE A 6 16.85 -28.64 9.16
CA ILE A 6 16.66 -27.31 9.78
C ILE A 6 16.81 -26.20 8.74
N LEU A 7 17.86 -26.27 7.91
CA LEU A 7 18.09 -25.29 6.85
C LEU A 7 16.94 -25.27 5.83
N LEU A 8 16.48 -26.46 5.39
CA LEU A 8 15.33 -26.57 4.49
C LEU A 8 14.06 -26.00 5.14
N SER A 9 13.79 -26.34 6.41
CA SER A 9 12.66 -25.78 7.16
C SER A 9 12.73 -24.26 7.24
N PHE A 10 13.92 -23.69 7.47
CA PHE A 10 14.12 -22.23 7.51
C PHE A 10 13.88 -21.58 6.14
N ILE A 11 14.31 -22.22 5.05
CA ILE A 11 14.07 -21.72 3.69
C ILE A 11 12.57 -21.74 3.37
N PHE A 12 11.86 -22.82 3.72
CA PHE A 12 10.41 -22.92 3.52
C PHE A 12 9.64 -21.87 4.34
N THR A 13 10.00 -21.64 5.61
CA THR A 13 9.35 -20.60 6.42
C THR A 13 9.65 -19.19 5.90
N LEU A 14 10.88 -18.90 5.45
CA LEU A 14 11.22 -17.62 4.82
C LEU A 14 10.42 -17.37 3.52
N GLN A 15 10.16 -18.41 2.73
CA GLN A 15 9.34 -18.29 1.52
C GLN A 15 7.88 -17.96 1.84
N TYR A 16 7.31 -18.57 2.89
CA TYR A 16 5.94 -18.27 3.34
C TYR A 16 5.80 -16.83 3.86
N LEU A 17 6.81 -16.29 4.54
CA LEU A 17 6.80 -14.90 5.04
C LEU A 17 6.78 -13.86 3.91
N LYS A 18 7.36 -14.17 2.73
CA LYS A 18 7.33 -13.27 1.56
C LYS A 18 5.97 -13.15 0.88
N LEU A 19 5.02 -14.03 1.21
CA LEU A 19 3.70 -14.03 0.56
C LEU A 19 2.74 -12.99 1.15
N ILE A 20 3.09 -12.41 2.30
CA ILE A 20 2.26 -11.37 2.93
C ILE A 20 2.43 -10.08 2.12
N ARG A 21 1.41 -9.76 1.31
CA ARG A 21 1.30 -8.47 0.63
C ARG A 21 0.34 -7.59 1.42
N THR A 22 0.81 -6.43 1.83
CA THR A 22 -0.01 -5.40 2.47
C THR A 22 -0.45 -4.37 1.43
N LEU A 23 -1.39 -3.50 1.79
CA LEU A 23 -1.64 -2.28 1.01
C LEU A 23 -0.31 -1.53 0.86
N GLN A 24 0.07 -1.26 -0.38
CA GLN A 24 1.24 -0.46 -0.70
C GLN A 24 0.80 0.78 -1.46
N LEU A 25 1.02 1.95 -0.86
CA LEU A 25 0.86 3.22 -1.57
C LEU A 25 2.03 3.37 -2.55
N THR A 26 1.73 3.54 -3.84
CA THR A 26 2.76 3.67 -4.87
C THR A 26 2.97 5.12 -5.29
N GLU A 27 1.90 5.91 -5.31
CA GLU A 27 1.96 7.31 -5.73
C GLU A 27 0.83 8.14 -5.12
N ILE A 28 1.14 9.38 -4.75
CA ILE A 28 0.16 10.42 -4.44
C ILE A 28 0.55 11.63 -5.27
N VAL A 29 -0.39 12.14 -6.06
CA VAL A 29 -0.22 13.37 -6.84
C VAL A 29 -1.24 14.38 -6.35
N VAL A 30 -0.73 15.49 -5.83
CA VAL A 30 -1.50 16.63 -5.35
C VAL A 30 -0.80 17.90 -5.84
N PRO A 31 -1.51 18.84 -6.47
CA PRO A 31 -0.93 20.13 -6.86
C PRO A 31 -0.55 20.94 -5.63
N GLU A 32 0.63 21.58 -5.67
CA GLU A 32 1.16 22.39 -4.56
C GLU A 32 0.34 23.66 -4.32
N VAL A 33 -0.08 24.31 -5.41
CA VAL A 33 -0.92 25.51 -5.40
C VAL A 33 -1.99 25.37 -6.48
N VAL A 34 -3.21 25.78 -6.17
CA VAL A 34 -4.36 25.75 -7.08
C VAL A 34 -5.08 27.09 -7.02
N ASP A 35 -5.59 27.58 -8.14
CA ASP A 35 -6.52 28.70 -8.13
C ASP A 35 -7.84 28.26 -7.49
N VAL A 36 -8.47 29.13 -6.71
CA VAL A 36 -9.77 28.91 -6.06
C VAL A 36 -10.89 28.62 -7.07
N ARG A 37 -10.73 29.06 -8.32
CA ARG A 37 -11.71 28.86 -9.39
C ARG A 37 -11.59 27.51 -10.09
N ASP A 38 -10.50 26.78 -9.85
CA ASP A 38 -10.22 25.51 -10.50
C ASP A 38 -10.73 24.32 -9.69
N THR A 39 -10.97 23.21 -10.37
CA THR A 39 -11.29 21.92 -9.75
C THR A 39 -10.07 21.01 -9.84
N PRO A 40 -9.18 20.99 -8.84
CA PRO A 40 -8.00 20.15 -8.88
C PRO A 40 -8.39 18.67 -8.81
N THR A 41 -7.61 17.84 -9.50
CA THR A 41 -7.70 16.39 -9.36
C THR A 41 -6.64 15.93 -8.36
N LEU A 42 -7.08 15.19 -7.35
CA LEU A 42 -6.20 14.45 -6.44
C LEU A 42 -6.19 13.00 -6.90
N SER A 43 -5.01 12.41 -7.05
CA SER A 43 -4.89 11.01 -7.42
C SER A 43 -3.98 10.26 -6.46
N CYS A 44 -4.39 9.06 -6.06
CA CYS A 44 -3.53 8.11 -5.40
C CYS A 44 -3.55 6.77 -6.14
N SER A 45 -2.37 6.20 -6.31
CA SER A 45 -2.18 4.86 -6.85
C SER A 45 -1.71 3.94 -5.74
N TYR A 46 -2.25 2.73 -5.69
CA TYR A 46 -1.94 1.76 -4.65
C TYR A 46 -1.99 0.32 -5.21
N ASP A 47 -1.21 -0.57 -4.60
CA ASP A 47 -1.24 -2.00 -4.86
C ASP A 47 -1.89 -2.73 -3.67
N MET A 48 -2.94 -3.49 -3.95
CA MET A 48 -3.64 -4.35 -2.98
C MET A 48 -3.22 -5.82 -3.11
N GLY A 49 -2.33 -6.15 -4.04
CA GLY A 49 -2.05 -7.52 -4.45
C GLY A 49 -3.33 -8.24 -4.86
N THR A 50 -3.69 -9.27 -4.11
CA THR A 50 -4.91 -10.08 -4.33
C THR A 50 -6.10 -9.64 -3.49
N HIS A 51 -5.95 -8.59 -2.68
CA HIS A 51 -6.99 -8.12 -1.78
C HIS A 51 -7.88 -7.05 -2.45
N LYS A 52 -9.06 -6.83 -1.88
CA LYS A 52 -9.96 -5.75 -2.32
C LYS A 52 -9.79 -4.55 -1.41
N LEU A 53 -9.64 -3.37 -2.00
CA LEU A 53 -9.65 -2.13 -1.24
C LEU A 53 -11.04 -1.92 -0.62
N ASN A 54 -11.08 -1.50 0.64
CA ASN A 54 -12.32 -1.10 1.31
C ASN A 54 -12.74 0.32 0.89
N SER A 55 -11.87 1.31 1.12
CA SER A 55 -12.09 2.71 0.79
C SER A 55 -10.78 3.47 0.62
N VAL A 56 -10.81 4.52 -0.21
CA VAL A 56 -9.84 5.61 -0.21
C VAL A 56 -10.52 6.80 0.46
N LYS A 57 -9.81 7.51 1.34
CA LYS A 57 -10.30 8.68 2.05
C LYS A 57 -9.28 9.81 1.94
N TRP A 58 -9.77 11.03 1.75
CA TRP A 58 -8.93 12.23 1.71
C TRP A 58 -9.15 13.11 2.93
N TYR A 59 -8.05 13.51 3.56
CA TYR A 59 -8.03 14.36 4.74
C TYR A 59 -7.25 15.64 4.48
N LYS A 60 -7.76 16.75 4.99
CA LYS A 60 -7.05 18.03 5.08
C LYS A 60 -7.29 18.63 6.45
N ASP A 61 -6.23 18.97 7.17
CA ASP A 61 -6.30 19.55 8.51
C ASP A 61 -7.22 18.73 9.45
N GLU A 62 -6.99 17.42 9.50
CA GLU A 62 -7.76 16.43 10.29
C GLU A 62 -9.25 16.27 9.89
N ARG A 63 -9.68 16.84 8.76
CA ARG A 63 -11.05 16.72 8.25
C ARG A 63 -11.13 15.89 6.98
N GLU A 64 -11.96 14.85 7.00
CA GLU A 64 -12.34 14.07 5.83
C GLU A 64 -13.18 14.93 4.89
N PHE A 65 -12.81 14.99 3.62
CA PHE A 65 -13.55 15.76 2.61
C PHE A 65 -13.92 14.95 1.37
N PHE A 66 -13.47 13.69 1.28
CA PHE A 66 -13.89 12.70 0.31
C PHE A 66 -13.62 11.28 0.81
#